data_AF-A0A7V0J1T5-F1
#
_entry.id   AF-A0A7V0J1T5-F1
#
_cell.length_a   1.000
_cell.length_b   1.000
_cell.length_c   1.000
_cell.angle_alpha   90.00
_cell.angle_beta   90.00
_cell.angle_gamma   90.00
#
_symmetry.space_group_name_H-M   'P 1'
#
loop_
_entity.id
_entity.type
_entity.pdbx_description
1 polymer ?
#
loop_
_entity_poly.entity_id
_entity_poly.type
_entity_poly.pdbx_seq_one_letter_code
_entity_poly.pdbx_strand_id
1 'polypeptide(L)'
;MYRDLGGRAEAPSLRPGTWDLVFGGGLVIELDEELHFNRYRGLSLSVDWTKGLPWATDYLNYCAEYEDTCLADGRWGKRWTNPSCEKLFGPAGTPGSFSAGGAPRWKQRALYDAIKDAFALAGMGVRLARLAVYDRCDGIALGAILAGSERVDPDALASLVKERTTSE
;
A
#
# COMPACT_ATOMS: atom_id res chain seq x y z
N MET A 1 9.05 12.14 -3.37
CA MET A 1 8.10 11.31 -2.60
C MET A 1 7.78 11.86 -1.21
N TYR A 2 8.71 11.81 -0.24
CA TYR A 2 8.40 12.20 1.16
C TYR A 2 7.87 13.64 1.29
N ARG A 3 8.52 14.61 0.63
CA ARG A 3 8.08 16.01 0.61
C ARG A 3 6.74 16.18 -0.12
N ASP A 4 6.51 15.44 -1.20
CA ASP A 4 5.26 15.49 -1.98
C ASP A 4 4.05 15.01 -1.16
N LEU A 5 4.28 14.07 -0.23
CA LEU A 5 3.28 13.63 0.76
C LEU A 5 3.10 14.63 1.93
N GLY A 6 3.83 15.75 1.93
CA GLY A 6 3.80 16.77 2.97
C GLY A 6 4.77 16.52 4.13
N GLY A 7 5.86 15.80 3.87
CA GLY A 7 6.91 15.52 4.84
C GLY A 7 7.60 16.79 5.37
N ARG A 8 7.77 16.89 6.69
CA ARG A 8 8.27 18.10 7.36
C ARG A 8 9.65 17.96 7.98
N ALA A 9 10.04 16.77 8.44
CA ALA A 9 11.33 16.56 9.09
C ALA A 9 12.47 16.60 8.07
N GLU A 10 13.58 17.26 8.40
CA GLU A 10 14.76 17.32 7.53
C GLU A 10 15.46 15.96 7.41
N ALA A 11 15.61 15.26 8.53
CA ALA A 11 16.21 13.93 8.61
C ALA A 11 15.23 12.95 9.26
N PRO A 12 14.19 12.48 8.54
CA PRO A 12 13.19 11.59 9.09
C PRO A 12 13.81 10.22 9.41
N SER A 13 13.55 9.69 10.60
CA SER A 13 13.81 8.28 10.91
C SER A 13 12.73 7.41 10.28
N LEU A 14 13.01 6.82 9.13
CA LEU A 14 12.07 5.97 8.39
C LEU A 14 12.17 4.51 8.87
N ARG A 15 11.02 3.87 9.07
CA ARG A 15 10.91 2.46 9.48
C ARG A 15 9.76 1.79 8.73
N PRO A 16 9.95 1.34 7.49
CA PRO A 16 8.89 0.76 6.66
C PRO A 16 8.32 -0.56 7.18
N GLY A 17 8.95 -1.17 8.19
CA GLY A 17 8.48 -2.41 8.82
C GLY A 17 9.03 -3.65 8.13
N THR A 18 8.61 -4.82 8.63
CA THR A 18 8.89 -6.13 8.03
C THR A 18 7.95 -6.39 6.85
N TRP A 19 8.24 -7.44 6.08
CA TRP A 19 7.32 -8.01 5.10
C TRP A 19 6.20 -8.80 5.80
N ASP A 20 5.02 -8.88 5.20
CA ASP A 20 3.93 -9.70 5.77
C ASP A 20 4.24 -11.19 5.66
N LEU A 21 4.70 -11.63 4.48
CA LEU A 21 5.12 -13.02 4.24
C LEU A 21 6.49 -13.06 3.56
N VAL A 22 7.34 -14.01 3.98
CA VAL A 22 8.68 -14.22 3.44
C VAL A 22 8.85 -15.69 3.08
N PHE A 23 9.28 -15.94 1.84
CA PHE A 23 9.50 -17.28 1.30
C PHE A 23 10.95 -17.48 0.87
N GLY A 24 11.32 -18.73 0.58
CA GLY A 24 12.61 -19.06 -0.01
C GLY A 24 12.79 -18.40 -1.39
N GLY A 25 14.05 -18.18 -1.78
CA GLY A 25 14.36 -17.61 -3.11
C GLY A 25 13.98 -16.13 -3.26
N GLY A 26 14.01 -15.36 -2.17
CA GLY A 26 13.83 -13.90 -2.18
C GLY A 26 12.40 -13.41 -2.40
N LEU A 27 11.41 -14.29 -2.47
CA LEU A 27 10.00 -13.90 -2.62
C LEU A 27 9.46 -13.35 -1.30
N VAL A 28 8.94 -12.13 -1.34
CA VAL A 28 8.21 -11.49 -0.25
C VAL A 28 6.84 -11.04 -0.73
N ILE A 29 5.85 -11.12 0.14
CA ILE A 29 4.46 -10.73 -0.18
C ILE A 29 3.99 -9.69 0.81
N GLU A 30 3.35 -8.63 0.29
CA GLU A 30 2.54 -7.68 1.06
C GLU A 30 1.06 -7.92 0.75
N LEU A 31 0.25 -7.95 1.81
CA LEU A 31 -1.22 -8.05 1.71
C LEU A 31 -1.82 -6.68 1.97
N ASP A 32 -2.29 -6.03 0.92
CA ASP A 32 -2.78 -4.66 0.98
C ASP A 32 -4.29 -4.63 1.28
N GLU A 33 -4.62 -4.24 2.51
CA GLU A 33 -5.99 -3.97 2.99
C GLU A 33 -6.55 -2.62 2.47
N GLU A 34 -7.84 -2.36 2.71
CA GLU A 34 -8.59 -1.17 2.26
C GLU A 34 -7.83 0.14 2.53
N LEU A 35 -7.12 0.21 3.67
CA LEU A 35 -6.39 1.40 4.11
C LEU A 35 -5.20 1.78 3.21
N HIS A 36 -4.78 0.92 2.28
CA HIS A 36 -3.77 1.25 1.29
C HIS A 36 -4.34 2.07 0.12
N PHE A 37 -5.63 1.96 -0.18
CA PHE A 37 -6.21 2.48 -1.42
C PHE A 37 -6.84 3.87 -1.20
N ASN A 38 -5.98 4.88 -1.16
CA ASN A 38 -6.34 6.29 -1.00
C ASN A 38 -5.45 7.20 -1.85
N ARG A 39 -5.80 8.49 -1.93
CA ARG A 39 -5.04 9.49 -2.70
C ARG A 39 -3.54 9.53 -2.41
N TYR A 40 -3.10 9.24 -1.19
CA TYR A 40 -1.67 9.30 -0.86
C TYR A 40 -0.90 8.14 -1.47
N ARG A 41 -1.51 6.94 -1.52
CA ARG A 41 -0.95 5.82 -2.27
C ARG A 41 -1.02 6.06 -3.77
N GLY A 42 -2.11 6.65 -4.26
CA GLY A 42 -2.21 7.09 -5.65
C GLY A 42 -1.08 8.05 -6.05
N LEU A 43 -0.80 9.05 -5.20
CA LEU A 43 0.34 9.95 -5.38
C LEU A 43 1.67 9.19 -5.39
N SER A 44 1.83 8.20 -4.50
CA SER A 44 3.09 7.44 -4.44
C SER A 44 3.31 6.50 -5.61
N LEU A 45 2.25 6.12 -6.33
CA LEU A 45 2.29 5.33 -7.56
C LEU A 45 2.26 6.16 -8.85
N SER A 46 2.11 7.49 -8.75
CA SER A 46 2.05 8.39 -9.91
C SER A 46 3.43 8.92 -10.36
N VAL A 47 4.52 8.39 -9.80
CA VAL A 47 5.89 8.79 -10.13
C VAL A 47 6.46 7.91 -11.25
N ASP A 48 7.40 8.42 -12.04
CA ASP A 48 7.80 7.70 -13.27
C ASP A 48 8.39 6.30 -13.02
N TRP A 49 9.13 6.11 -11.93
CA TRP A 49 9.77 4.83 -11.63
C TRP A 49 8.78 3.73 -11.22
N THR A 50 7.56 4.07 -10.78
CA THR A 50 6.56 3.07 -10.37
C THR A 50 5.82 2.48 -11.57
N LYS A 51 5.93 3.05 -12.77
CA LYS A 51 5.23 2.58 -13.98
C LYS A 51 5.58 1.14 -14.36
N GLY A 52 6.74 0.64 -13.96
CA GLY A 52 7.17 -0.75 -14.18
C GLY A 52 6.67 -1.74 -13.12
N LEU A 53 6.00 -1.29 -12.05
CA LEU A 53 5.50 -2.19 -11.02
C LEU A 53 4.27 -2.96 -11.51
N PRO A 54 4.18 -4.28 -11.26
CA PRO A 54 3.08 -5.10 -11.76
C PRO A 54 1.68 -4.68 -11.26
N TRP A 55 1.60 -3.99 -10.13
CA TRP A 55 0.36 -3.53 -9.52
C TRP A 55 0.02 -2.06 -9.80
N ALA A 56 0.89 -1.29 -10.45
CA ALA A 56 0.79 0.18 -10.47
C ALA A 56 -0.54 0.69 -11.04
N THR A 57 -0.92 0.19 -12.22
CA THR A 57 -2.15 0.61 -12.93
C THR A 57 -3.39 0.25 -12.12
N ASP A 58 -3.47 -0.99 -11.64
CA ASP A 58 -4.64 -1.44 -10.88
C ASP A 58 -4.76 -0.71 -9.56
N TYR A 59 -3.65 -0.48 -8.86
CA TYR A 59 -3.67 0.24 -7.59
C TYR A 59 -4.03 1.71 -7.76
N LEU A 60 -3.64 2.35 -8.87
CA LEU A 60 -4.11 3.70 -9.19
C LEU A 60 -5.64 3.72 -9.37
N ASN A 61 -6.19 2.73 -10.07
CA ASN A 61 -7.64 2.57 -10.21
C ASN A 61 -8.31 2.31 -8.85
N TYR A 62 -7.77 1.40 -8.03
CA TYR A 62 -8.28 1.10 -6.70
C TYR A 62 -8.24 2.32 -5.78
N CYS A 63 -7.18 3.12 -5.82
CA CYS A 63 -7.10 4.36 -5.05
C CYS A 63 -8.17 5.38 -5.48
N ALA A 64 -8.56 5.39 -6.75
CA ALA A 64 -9.62 6.27 -7.25
C ALA A 64 -11.03 5.74 -6.93
N GLU A 65 -11.24 4.43 -7.05
CA GLU A 65 -12.54 3.78 -6.88
C GLU A 65 -12.93 3.58 -5.40
N TYR A 66 -11.95 3.23 -4.55
CA TYR A 66 -12.22 2.77 -3.18
C TYR A 66 -11.78 3.76 -2.08
N GLU A 67 -11.46 5.02 -2.41
CA GLU A 67 -11.06 6.01 -1.41
C GLU A 67 -12.16 6.24 -0.34
N ASP A 68 -13.43 6.21 -0.74
CA ASP A 68 -14.56 6.36 0.19
C ASP A 68 -14.66 5.18 1.18
N THR A 69 -14.41 3.96 0.71
CA THR A 69 -14.31 2.76 1.58
C THR A 69 -13.13 2.90 2.54
N CYS A 70 -11.95 3.27 2.02
CA CYS A 70 -10.78 3.54 2.85
C CYS A 70 -11.08 4.63 3.90
N LEU A 71 -11.85 5.66 3.56
CA LEU A 71 -12.25 6.73 4.48
C LEU A 71 -13.22 6.24 5.56
N ALA A 72 -14.20 5.42 5.20
CA ALA A 72 -15.14 4.83 6.16
C ALA A 72 -14.40 4.05 7.27
N ASP A 73 -13.40 3.26 6.88
CA ASP A 73 -12.65 2.39 7.79
C ASP A 73 -11.49 3.11 8.51
N GLY A 74 -10.88 4.08 7.83
CA GLY A 74 -9.61 4.68 8.22
C GLY A 74 -9.69 6.05 8.87
N ARG A 75 -10.87 6.69 8.89
CA ARG A 75 -11.00 8.07 9.42
C ARG A 75 -10.87 8.20 10.95
N TRP A 76 -10.70 7.11 11.69
CA TRP A 76 -10.78 7.12 13.15
C TRP A 76 -9.46 6.77 13.85
N GLY A 77 -9.23 7.42 15.00
CA GLY A 77 -8.18 7.05 15.95
C GLY A 77 -6.80 6.89 15.31
N LYS A 78 -6.10 5.81 15.68
CA LYS A 78 -4.72 5.53 15.24
C LYS A 78 -4.59 5.20 13.74
N ARG A 79 -5.70 5.00 13.02
CA ARG A 79 -5.72 4.80 11.57
C ARG A 79 -5.63 6.12 10.81
N TRP A 80 -6.10 7.22 11.41
CA TRP A 80 -6.01 8.57 10.83
C TRP A 80 -4.71 9.28 11.20
N THR A 81 -4.34 9.23 12.49
CA THR A 81 -3.15 9.90 13.01
C THR A 81 -2.61 9.24 14.29
N ASN A 82 -1.32 9.43 14.56
CA ASN A 82 -0.66 9.05 15.79
C ASN A 82 0.66 9.85 15.96
N PRO A 83 1.30 9.82 17.15
CA PRO A 83 2.52 10.60 17.37
C PRO A 83 3.69 10.28 16.44
N SER A 84 3.76 9.06 15.89
CA SER A 84 4.83 8.66 14.97
C SER A 84 4.67 9.33 13.60
N CYS A 85 3.46 9.27 13.02
CA CYS A 85 3.23 9.91 11.73
C CYS A 85 3.17 11.43 11.83
N GLU A 86 2.74 12.00 12.96
CA GLU A 86 2.75 13.45 13.18
C GLU A 86 4.16 14.03 13.23
N LYS A 87 5.14 13.29 13.76
CA LYS A 87 6.56 13.68 13.67
C LYS A 87 7.05 13.80 12.23
N LEU A 88 6.46 13.03 11.31
CA LEU A 88 6.84 13.01 9.90
C LEU A 88 6.07 14.06 9.07
N PHE A 89 4.77 14.22 9.30
CA PHE A 89 3.87 14.98 8.41
C PHE A 89 3.19 16.18 9.08
N GLY A 90 3.43 16.38 10.38
CA GLY A 90 2.72 17.35 11.20
C GLY A 90 1.37 16.85 11.69
N PRO A 91 0.62 17.70 12.43
CA PRO A 91 -0.68 17.34 12.99
C PRO A 91 -1.68 16.99 11.89
N ALA A 92 -2.63 16.12 12.23
CA ALA A 92 -3.72 15.75 11.35
C ALA A 92 -4.74 16.88 11.19
N GLY A 93 -5.44 16.86 10.05
CA GLY A 93 -6.68 17.60 9.89
C GLY A 93 -7.84 16.88 10.60
N THR A 94 -9.03 17.49 10.55
CA THR A 94 -10.26 16.87 11.06
C THR A 94 -10.44 15.46 10.46
N PRO A 95 -10.71 14.43 11.29
CA PRO A 95 -11.10 13.09 10.83
C PRO A 95 -12.08 13.11 9.65
N GLY A 96 -11.72 12.41 8.57
CA GLY A 96 -12.55 12.35 7.36
C GLY A 96 -12.38 13.53 6.40
N SER A 97 -11.60 14.55 6.77
CA SER A 97 -11.31 15.71 5.91
C SER A 97 -9.84 15.74 5.50
N PHE A 98 -9.60 15.84 4.20
CA PHE A 98 -8.24 15.95 3.67
C PHE A 98 -7.67 17.38 3.72
N SER A 99 -8.43 18.35 4.23
CA SER A 99 -7.95 19.73 4.43
C SER A 99 -6.92 19.83 5.56
N ALA A 100 -6.06 20.86 5.50
CA ALA A 100 -5.23 21.32 6.63
C ALA A 100 -4.43 20.21 7.37
N GLY A 101 -3.78 19.32 6.62
CA GLY A 101 -2.94 18.24 7.16
C GLY A 101 -3.40 16.84 6.74
N GLY A 102 -4.70 16.67 6.54
CA GLY A 102 -5.31 15.40 6.12
C GLY A 102 -5.02 14.27 7.10
N ALA A 103 -4.64 13.09 6.58
CA ALA A 103 -4.37 11.88 7.38
C ALA A 103 -2.86 11.56 7.43
N PRO A 104 -2.11 12.03 8.44
CA PRO A 104 -0.69 11.69 8.62
C PRO A 104 -0.40 10.19 8.58
N ARG A 105 -1.28 9.36 9.15
CA ARG A 105 -1.05 7.91 9.17
C ARG A 105 -1.14 7.27 7.79
N TRP A 106 -2.04 7.76 6.93
CA TRP A 106 -2.16 7.28 5.55
C TRP A 106 -0.97 7.72 4.70
N LYS A 107 -0.50 8.96 4.88
CA LYS A 107 0.75 9.45 4.26
C LYS A 107 1.95 8.60 4.66
N GLN A 108 2.04 8.22 5.93
CA GLN A 108 3.09 7.32 6.41
C GLN A 108 3.01 5.93 5.76
N ARG A 109 1.79 5.37 5.63
CA ARG A 109 1.58 4.09 4.94
C ARG A 109 2.04 4.17 3.48
N ALA A 110 1.55 5.17 2.74
CA ALA A 110 1.92 5.38 1.34
C ALA A 110 3.42 5.62 1.12
N LEU A 111 4.09 6.31 2.05
CA LEU A 111 5.55 6.48 2.02
C LEU A 111 6.28 5.15 2.22
N TYR A 112 5.87 4.37 3.21
CA TYR A 112 6.52 3.10 3.53
C TYR A 112 6.29 2.06 2.45
N ASP A 113 5.10 2.05 1.85
CA ASP A 113 4.79 1.26 0.66
C ASP A 113 5.72 1.64 -0.49
N ALA A 114 5.89 2.94 -0.77
CA ALA A 114 6.79 3.40 -1.83
C ALA A 114 8.26 3.04 -1.56
N ILE A 115 8.71 3.00 -0.30
CA ILE A 115 10.06 2.54 0.04
C ILE A 115 10.22 1.05 -0.26
N LYS A 116 9.22 0.23 0.10
CA LYS A 116 9.22 -1.20 -0.20
C LYS A 116 9.19 -1.45 -1.71
N ASP A 117 8.39 -0.69 -2.45
CA ASP A 117 8.33 -0.76 -3.91
C ASP A 117 9.68 -0.41 -4.56
N ALA A 118 10.32 0.67 -4.10
CA ALA A 118 11.63 1.09 -4.58
C ALA A 118 12.72 0.05 -4.26
N PHE A 119 12.64 -0.57 -3.08
CA PHE A 119 13.57 -1.63 -2.69
C PHE A 119 13.47 -2.86 -3.60
N ALA A 120 12.26 -3.26 -3.97
CA ALA A 120 12.03 -4.36 -4.90
C ALA A 120 12.60 -4.04 -6.30
N LEU A 121 12.36 -2.83 -6.81
CA LEU A 121 12.88 -2.40 -8.12
C LEU A 121 14.39 -2.25 -8.15
N ALA A 122 15.04 -1.99 -7.02
CA ALA A 122 16.49 -1.92 -6.94
C ALA A 122 17.17 -3.30 -7.12
N GLY A 123 16.41 -4.40 -7.22
CA GLY A 123 16.95 -5.72 -7.53
C GLY A 123 17.84 -6.31 -6.44
N MET A 124 17.64 -5.90 -5.18
CA MET A 124 18.50 -6.27 -4.05
C MET A 124 18.19 -7.69 -3.51
N GLY A 125 17.98 -8.65 -4.40
CA GLY A 125 17.67 -10.04 -4.05
C GLY A 125 16.26 -10.26 -3.49
N VAL A 126 15.36 -9.30 -3.71
CA VAL A 126 13.95 -9.39 -3.29
C VAL A 126 13.04 -9.28 -4.51
N ARG A 127 12.15 -10.27 -4.62
CA ARG A 127 11.02 -10.27 -5.55
C ARG A 127 9.76 -9.98 -4.75
N LEU A 128 9.21 -8.79 -4.92
CA LEU A 128 8.03 -8.35 -4.18
C LEU A 128 6.77 -8.69 -4.97
N ALA A 129 5.85 -9.42 -4.34
CA ALA A 129 4.47 -9.50 -4.76
C ALA A 129 3.60 -8.62 -3.87
N ARG A 130 2.72 -7.81 -4.46
CA ARG A 130 1.67 -7.09 -3.71
C ARG A 130 0.31 -7.60 -4.12
N LEU A 131 -0.48 -8.04 -3.15
CA LEU A 131 -1.83 -8.54 -3.37
C LEU A 131 -2.83 -7.61 -2.69
N ALA A 132 -3.76 -7.07 -3.46
CA ALA A 132 -4.83 -6.23 -2.93
C ALA A 132 -6.04 -7.05 -2.53
N VAL A 133 -6.79 -6.61 -1.51
CA VAL A 133 -8.13 -7.15 -1.22
C VAL A 133 -9.11 -7.03 -2.40
N TYR A 134 -8.82 -6.13 -3.36
CA TYR A 134 -9.59 -5.92 -4.59
C TYR A 134 -9.12 -6.74 -5.79
N ASP A 135 -7.98 -7.44 -5.68
CA ASP A 135 -7.54 -8.38 -6.71
C ASP A 135 -8.57 -9.51 -6.87
N ARG A 136 -8.61 -10.13 -8.04
CA ARG A 136 -9.53 -11.24 -8.31
C ARG A 136 -8.76 -12.52 -8.63
N CYS A 137 -9.17 -13.60 -7.99
CA CYS A 137 -8.72 -14.96 -8.24
C CYS A 137 -9.92 -15.75 -8.75
N ASP A 138 -9.90 -16.19 -10.01
CA ASP A 138 -11.06 -16.83 -10.69
C ASP A 138 -12.37 -16.04 -10.57
N GLY A 139 -12.26 -14.71 -10.70
CA GLY A 139 -13.41 -13.82 -10.57
C GLY A 139 -13.86 -13.59 -9.12
N ILE A 140 -13.24 -14.18 -8.10
CA ILE A 140 -13.54 -13.95 -6.69
C ILE A 140 -12.59 -12.90 -6.12
N ALA A 141 -13.11 -11.90 -5.42
CA ALA A 141 -12.27 -10.88 -4.76
C ALA A 141 -11.40 -11.51 -3.68
N LEU A 142 -10.11 -11.16 -3.64
CA LEU A 142 -9.15 -11.71 -2.69
C LEU A 142 -9.56 -11.38 -1.24
N GLY A 143 -10.16 -10.22 -1.00
CA GLY A 143 -10.71 -9.86 0.31
C GLY A 143 -11.77 -10.85 0.82
N ALA A 144 -12.62 -11.38 -0.06
CA ALA A 144 -13.61 -12.39 0.30
C ALA A 144 -12.97 -13.75 0.64
N ILE A 145 -11.94 -14.12 -0.10
CA ILE A 145 -11.13 -15.33 0.18
C ILE A 145 -10.45 -15.20 1.54
N LEU A 146 -9.80 -14.06 1.81
CA LEU A 146 -9.09 -13.80 3.07
C LEU A 146 -10.05 -13.72 4.28
N ALA A 147 -11.29 -13.27 4.06
CA ALA A 147 -12.35 -13.30 5.08
C ALA A 147 -12.92 -14.71 5.33
N GLY A 148 -12.54 -15.71 4.53
CA GLY A 148 -13.03 -17.09 4.65
C GLY A 148 -14.47 -17.27 4.14
N SER A 149 -15.04 -16.28 3.46
CA SER A 149 -16.39 -16.40 2.87
C SER A 149 -16.38 -17.19 1.57
N GLU A 150 -15.23 -17.29 0.92
CA GLU A 150 -15.05 -18.00 -0.34
C GLU A 150 -13.82 -18.91 -0.29
N ARG A 151 -13.77 -19.89 -1.19
CA ARG A 151 -12.58 -20.75 -1.38
C ARG A 151 -11.76 -20.25 -2.55
N VAL A 152 -10.47 -20.55 -2.51
CA VAL A 152 -9.52 -20.19 -3.56
C VAL A 152 -8.98 -21.45 -4.22
N ASP A 153 -8.90 -21.42 -5.55
CA ASP A 153 -8.10 -22.38 -6.30
C ASP A 153 -6.61 -22.05 -6.08
N PRO A 154 -5.81 -22.98 -5.52
CA PRO A 154 -4.38 -22.76 -5.32
C PRO A 154 -3.61 -22.37 -6.59
N ASP A 155 -3.99 -22.90 -7.76
CA ASP A 155 -3.29 -22.63 -9.02
C ASP A 155 -3.61 -21.23 -9.54
N ALA A 156 -4.85 -20.77 -9.37
CA ALA A 156 -5.24 -19.40 -9.69
C ALA A 156 -4.55 -18.39 -8.75
N LEU A 157 -4.43 -18.71 -7.46
CA LEU A 157 -3.69 -17.86 -6.51
C LEU A 157 -2.21 -17.79 -6.85
N ALA A 158 -1.60 -18.92 -7.20
CA ALA A 158 -0.20 -18.95 -7.64
C ALA A 158 0.03 -18.11 -8.91
N SER A 159 -0.94 -18.13 -9.83
CA SER A 159 -0.91 -17.32 -11.04
C SER A 159 -1.00 -15.83 -10.72
N LEU A 160 -1.95 -15.42 -9.86
CA LEU A 160 -2.06 -14.04 -9.39
C LEU A 160 -0.78 -13.56 -8.69
N VAL A 161 -0.19 -14.37 -7.82
CA VAL A 161 1.09 -14.04 -7.16
C VAL A 161 2.16 -13.79 -8.21
N LYS A 162 2.28 -14.65 -9.21
CA LYS A 162 3.27 -14.48 -10.29
C LYS A 162 3.04 -13.19 -11.08
N GLU A 163 1.79 -12.89 -11.44
CA GLU A 163 1.41 -11.66 -12.15
C GLU A 163 1.71 -10.41 -11.32
N ARG A 164 1.57 -10.50 -9.99
CA ARG A 164 1.81 -9.40 -9.05
C ARG A 164 3.26 -9.28 -8.58
N THR A 165 4.17 -10.16 -9.03
CA THR A 165 5.57 -10.20 -8.58
C THR A 165 6.48 -9.36 -9.47
N THR A 166 7.34 -8.53 -8.88
CA THR A 166 8.40 -7.82 -9.63
C THR A 166 9.37 -8.79 -10.29
N SER A 167 9.86 -8.46 -11.49
CA SER A 167 10.93 -9.24 -12.13
C SER A 167 12.23 -9.19 -11.30
N GLU A 168 13.09 -10.19 -11.51
CA GLU A 168 14.49 -10.15 -11.03
C GLU A 168 15.32 -9.08 -11.74
#